data_AF-A0A833LHQ1-F1
#
_entry.id   AF-A0A833LHQ1-F1
#
_cell.length_a   1.000
_cell.length_b   1.000
_cell.length_c   1.000
_cell.angle_alpha   90.00
_cell.angle_beta   90.00
_cell.angle_gamma   90.00
#
_symmetry.space_group_name_H-M   'P 1'
#
loop_
_entity.id
_entity.type
_entity.pdbx_description
1 polymer ?
#
loop_
_entity_poly.entity_id
_entity_poly.type
_entity_poly.pdbx_seq_one_letter_code
_entity_poly.pdbx_strand_id
1 'polypeptide(L)'
;QGAIVLLITDGLEREVGDDLAKEMDILHRSCRRLIWLNPLLGFEGFEAKARGIRTMLPHVDEFRPVHSLEAVADLCRALSGDGREATDPRRWLEAA
;
A
#
# COMPACT_ATOMS: atom_id res chain seq x y z
N GLN A 1 9.90 0.43 19.96
CA GLN A 1 9.60 1.59 19.10
C GLN A 1 10.10 1.29 17.70
N GLY A 2 9.34 1.56 16.65
CA GLY A 2 9.72 1.29 15.25
C GLY A 2 9.15 2.36 14.32
N ALA A 3 9.77 2.53 13.15
CA ALA A 3 9.35 3.54 12.17
C ALA A 3 7.99 3.19 11.55
N ILE A 4 7.17 4.20 11.27
CA ILE A 4 6.07 4.09 10.30
C ILE A 4 6.64 4.56 8.97
N VAL A 5 6.49 3.75 7.91
CA VAL A 5 6.93 4.12 6.57
C VAL A 5 5.69 4.43 5.72
N LEU A 6 5.70 5.60 5.09
CA LEU A 6 4.75 5.96 4.04
C LEU A 6 5.43 5.72 2.69
N LEU A 7 4.95 4.74 1.94
CA LEU A 7 5.42 4.44 0.59
C LEU A 7 4.44 5.05 -0.42
N ILE A 8 4.91 6.00 -1.23
CA ILE A 8 4.07 6.69 -2.23
C ILE A 8 4.49 6.22 -3.62
N THR A 9 3.65 5.44 -4.28
CA THR A 9 3.91 4.87 -5.61
C THR A 9 2.63 4.31 -6.22
N ASP A 10 2.56 4.20 -7.55
CA ASP A 10 1.46 3.54 -8.25
C ASP A 10 1.64 2.01 -8.36
N GLY A 11 2.84 1.49 -8.06
CA GLY A 11 3.16 0.06 -8.10
C GLY A 11 3.21 -0.54 -9.51
N LEU A 12 3.27 0.28 -10.56
CA LEU A 12 3.28 -0.15 -11.96
C LEU A 12 4.67 -0.55 -12.46
N GLU A 13 5.48 -1.17 -11.59
CA GLU A 13 6.78 -1.72 -11.97
C GLU A 13 6.60 -2.74 -13.10
N ARG A 14 7.38 -2.56 -14.17
CA ARG A 14 7.29 -3.34 -15.42
C ARG A 14 8.31 -4.46 -15.46
N GLU A 15 9.47 -4.26 -14.86
CA GLU A 15 10.57 -5.24 -14.80
C GLU A 15 10.60 -5.91 -13.43
N VAL A 16 9.45 -6.48 -13.02
CA VAL A 16 9.35 -7.22 -11.77
C VAL A 16 10.15 -8.52 -11.87
N GLY A 17 11.43 -8.46 -11.51
CA GLY A 17 12.25 -9.63 -11.19
C GLY A 17 11.92 -10.18 -9.79
N ASP A 18 12.72 -11.14 -9.35
CA ASP A 18 12.57 -11.73 -8.00
C ASP A 18 12.97 -10.75 -6.88
N ASP A 19 13.65 -9.65 -7.23
CA ASP A 19 14.16 -8.67 -6.29
C ASP A 19 13.05 -7.83 -5.63
N LEU A 20 11.95 -7.50 -6.33
CA LEU A 20 10.92 -6.63 -5.77
C LEU A 20 10.25 -7.26 -4.53
N ALA A 21 9.89 -8.54 -4.60
CA ALA A 21 9.28 -9.24 -3.46
C ALA A 21 10.24 -9.28 -2.25
N LYS A 22 11.52 -9.53 -2.53
CA LYS A 22 12.56 -9.59 -1.51
C LYS A 22 12.78 -8.24 -0.83
N GLU A 23 12.94 -7.17 -1.60
CA GLU A 23 13.16 -5.83 -1.04
C GLU A 23 11.91 -5.33 -0.30
N MET A 24 10.71 -5.69 -0.76
CA MET A 24 9.47 -5.41 -0.03
C MET A 24 9.38 -6.17 1.30
N ASP A 25 9.76 -7.45 1.35
CA ASP A 25 9.82 -8.22 2.60
C ASP A 25 10.84 -7.62 3.58
N ILE A 26 12.02 -7.21 3.09
CA ILE A 26 13.03 -6.52 3.91
C ILE A 26 12.46 -5.20 4.47
N LEU A 27 11.81 -4.39 3.63
CA LEU A 27 11.22 -3.13 4.04
C LEU A 27 10.12 -3.32 5.08
N HIS A 28 9.22 -4.28 4.87
CA HIS A 28 8.13 -4.59 5.79
C HIS A 28 8.66 -4.96 7.18
N ARG A 29 9.67 -5.84 7.23
CA ARG A 29 10.30 -6.26 8.49
C ARG A 29 11.11 -5.15 9.17
N SER A 30 11.53 -4.14 8.42
CA SER A 30 12.35 -3.03 8.91
C SER A 30 11.53 -1.89 9.52
N CYS A 31 10.20 -1.95 9.43
CA CYS A 31 9.30 -0.96 10.00
C CYS A 31 8.21 -1.63 10.87
N ARG A 32 7.55 -0.85 11.74
CA ARG A 32 6.42 -1.37 12.53
C ARG A 32 5.08 -1.28 11.81
N ARG A 33 5.04 -0.52 10.71
CA ARG A 33 3.86 -0.22 9.91
C ARG A 33 4.31 0.33 8.55
N LEU A 34 4.04 -0.40 7.47
CA LEU A 34 4.25 0.02 6.08
C LEU A 34 2.90 0.40 5.46
N ILE A 35 2.70 1.70 5.23
CA ILE A 35 1.49 2.23 4.62
C ILE A 35 1.80 2.59 3.17
N TRP A 36 1.16 1.90 2.24
CA TRP A 36 1.26 2.21 0.82
C TRP A 36 0.15 3.16 0.39
N LEU A 37 0.55 4.38 0.04
CA LEU A 37 -0.27 5.43 -0.52
C LEU A 37 -0.22 5.34 -2.04
N ASN A 38 -1.33 4.90 -2.65
CA ASN A 38 -1.41 4.72 -4.09
C ASN A 38 -2.34 5.78 -4.72
N PRO A 39 -1.81 6.66 -5.61
CA PRO A 39 -2.61 7.70 -6.24
C PRO A 39 -3.67 7.15 -7.21
N LEU A 40 -3.49 5.93 -7.72
CA LEU A 40 -4.43 5.31 -8.65
C LEU A 40 -5.69 4.75 -7.98
N LEU A 41 -5.74 4.66 -6.65
CA LEU A 41 -6.92 4.17 -5.95
C LEU A 41 -8.16 5.08 -6.05
N GLY A 42 -8.00 6.29 -6.59
CA GLY A 42 -9.13 7.16 -6.95
C GLY A 42 -9.67 6.94 -8.36
N PHE A 43 -8.99 6.12 -9.16
CA PHE A 43 -9.42 5.82 -10.52
C PHE A 43 -10.47 4.70 -10.48
N GLU A 44 -11.66 4.97 -11.04
CA GLU A 44 -12.79 4.03 -11.03
C GLU A 44 -12.45 2.68 -11.67
N GLY A 45 -11.60 2.68 -12.71
CA GLY A 45 -11.15 1.47 -13.39
C GLY A 45 -9.91 0.82 -12.78
N PHE A 46 -9.51 1.16 -11.54
CA PHE A 46 -8.34 0.57 -10.92
C PHE A 46 -8.58 -0.91 -10.62
N GLU A 47 -7.63 -1.74 -11.06
CA GLU A 47 -7.62 -3.17 -10.77
C GLU A 47 -6.21 -3.59 -10.33
N ALA A 48 -6.12 -4.46 -9.32
CA ALA A 48 -4.85 -4.96 -8.79
C ALA A 48 -4.21 -6.06 -9.67
N LYS A 49 -4.21 -5.86 -11.01
CA LYS A 49 -3.74 -6.86 -11.98
C LYS A 49 -2.26 -6.74 -12.32
N ALA A 50 -1.69 -5.54 -12.17
CA ALA A 50 -0.28 -5.31 -12.51
C ALA A 50 0.63 -6.17 -11.61
N ARG A 51 1.67 -6.75 -12.21
CA ARG A 51 2.59 -7.66 -11.50
C ARG A 51 3.23 -6.97 -10.30
N GLY A 52 3.69 -5.73 -10.45
CA GLY A 52 4.29 -4.96 -9.34
C GLY A 52 3.31 -4.80 -8.18
N ILE A 53 2.05 -4.46 -8.47
CA ILE A 53 1.00 -4.35 -7.46
C ILE A 53 0.77 -5.67 -6.73
N ARG A 54 0.57 -6.76 -7.48
CA ARG A 54 0.38 -8.10 -6.89
C ARG A 54 1.57 -8.55 -6.04
N THR A 55 2.78 -8.22 -6.46
CA THR A 55 4.01 -8.53 -5.73
C THR A 55 4.13 -7.73 -4.44
N MET A 56 3.76 -6.44 -4.43
CA MET A 56 3.90 -5.57 -3.27
C MET A 56 2.79 -5.72 -2.24
N LEU A 57 1.55 -6.00 -2.67
CA LEU A 57 0.35 -6.08 -1.81
C LEU A 57 0.50 -6.96 -0.56
N PRO A 58 1.13 -8.15 -0.61
CA PRO A 58 1.30 -9.00 0.58
C PRO A 58 2.24 -8.43 1.64
N HIS A 59 3.08 -7.43 1.30
CA HIS A 59 4.14 -6.92 2.16
C HIS A 59 3.80 -5.57 2.81
N VAL A 60 2.60 -5.03 2.58
CA VAL A 60 2.17 -3.77 3.18
C VAL A 60 1.13 -4.03 4.27
N ASP A 61 1.07 -3.17 5.28
CA ASP A 61 0.06 -3.29 6.33
C ASP A 61 -1.23 -2.58 5.93
N GLU A 62 -1.12 -1.49 5.17
CA GLU A 62 -2.25 -0.71 4.69
C GLU A 62 -2.06 -0.26 3.26
N PHE A 63 -3.14 -0.32 2.49
CA PHE A 63 -3.20 0.16 1.12
C PHE A 63 -4.28 1.25 1.03
N ARG A 64 -3.86 2.48 0.72
CA ARG A 64 -4.69 3.69 0.90
C ARG A 64 -4.64 4.62 -0.31
N PRO A 65 -5.75 5.29 -0.64
CA PRO A 65 -5.72 6.39 -1.59
C PRO A 65 -4.93 7.58 -1.04
N VAL A 66 -4.41 8.41 -1.94
CA VAL A 66 -3.78 9.71 -1.61
C VAL A 66 -4.11 10.81 -2.64
N HIS A 67 -5.16 10.59 -3.45
CA HIS A 67 -5.51 11.44 -4.59
C HIS A 67 -6.42 12.63 -4.23
N SER A 68 -6.81 12.78 -2.95
CA SER A 68 -7.72 13.84 -2.51
C SER A 68 -7.38 14.33 -1.10
N LEU A 69 -7.84 15.54 -0.74
CA LEU A 69 -7.68 16.08 0.61
C LEU A 69 -8.40 15.23 1.67
N GLU A 70 -9.53 14.62 1.31
CA GLU A 70 -10.25 13.69 2.19
C GLU A 70 -9.39 12.46 2.49
N ALA A 71 -8.75 11.88 1.46
CA ALA A 71 -7.82 10.75 1.65
C ALA A 71 -6.62 11.11 2.54
N VAL A 72 -6.11 12.35 2.43
CA VAL A 72 -5.04 12.85 3.32
C VAL A 72 -5.55 13.02 4.75
N ALA A 73 -6.78 13.53 4.94
CA ALA A 73 -7.38 13.64 6.26
C ALA A 73 -7.61 12.25 6.90
N ASP A 74 -8.04 11.26 6.11
CA ASP A 74 -8.17 9.86 6.53
C ASP A 74 -6.83 9.26 6.96
N LEU A 75 -5.74 9.56 6.22
CA LEU A 75 -4.39 9.17 6.61
C LEU A 75 -3.99 9.78 7.96
N CYS A 76 -4.25 11.07 8.18
CA CYS A 76 -3.97 11.72 9.46
C CYS A 76 -4.71 11.02 10.62
N ARG A 77 -6.01 10.71 10.47
CA ARG A 77 -6.77 9.97 11.50
C ARG A 77 -6.19 8.58 11.76
N ALA A 78 -5.80 7.87 10.71
CA ALA A 78 -5.18 6.55 10.82
C ALA A 78 -3.80 6.59 11.52
N LEU A 79 -3.04 7.66 11.34
CA LEU A 79 -1.77 7.87 12.06
C LEU A 79 -1.99 8.26 13.53
N SER A 80 -3.13 8.88 13.85
CA SER A 80 -3.52 9.22 15.22
C SER A 80 -4.07 8.04 16.05
N GLY A 81 -4.42 6.91 15.41
CA GLY A 81 -4.82 5.68 16.09
C GLY A 81 -6.21 5.14 15.75
N ASP A 82 -6.99 5.84 14.91
CA ASP A 82 -8.44 5.65 14.77
C ASP A 82 -8.89 5.07 13.41
N GLY A 83 -8.26 4.03 12.87
CA GLY A 83 -8.81 3.39 11.67
C GLY A 83 -7.98 2.27 11.06
N ARG A 84 -8.56 1.07 10.94
CA ARG A 84 -7.87 -0.11 10.38
C ARG A 84 -8.65 -0.91 9.33
N GLU A 85 -9.98 -0.99 9.38
CA GLU A 85 -10.68 -2.00 8.56
C GLU A 85 -10.79 -1.68 7.06
N ALA A 86 -10.99 -0.40 6.68
CA ALA A 86 -11.24 -0.07 5.28
C ALA A 86 -10.02 -0.24 4.35
N THR A 87 -8.81 -0.36 4.91
CA THR A 87 -7.54 -0.20 4.18
C THR A 87 -6.68 -1.47 4.20
N ASP A 88 -7.29 -2.60 4.56
CA ASP A 88 -6.64 -3.91 4.59
C ASP A 88 -6.29 -4.38 3.16
N PRO A 89 -5.00 -4.60 2.85
CA PRO A 89 -4.54 -5.05 1.55
C PRO A 89 -5.16 -6.38 1.09
N ARG A 90 -5.59 -7.24 2.02
CA ARG A 90 -6.20 -8.55 1.70
C ARG A 90 -7.44 -8.44 0.84
N ARG A 91 -8.19 -7.33 0.97
CA ARG A 91 -9.37 -7.04 0.13
C ARG A 91 -9.02 -6.93 -1.36
N TRP A 92 -7.76 -6.61 -1.66
CA TRP A 92 -7.25 -6.53 -3.03
C TRP A 92 -6.63 -7.83 -3.50
N LEU A 93 -6.20 -8.71 -2.59
CA LEU A 93 -5.68 -10.04 -2.93
C LEU A 93 -6.78 -10.99 -3.43
N GLU A 94 -8.02 -10.83 -2.95
CA GLU A 94 -9.16 -11.61 -3.42
C GLU A 94 -9.61 -11.23 -4.84
N ALA A 95 -9.31 -9.99 -5.27
CA ALA A 95 -9.64 -9.44 -6.58
C ALA A 95 -8.46 -9.45 -7.57
N ALA A 96 -7.27 -9.85 -7.11
CA ALA A 96 -6.03 -9.88 -7.87
C ALA A 96 -5.87 -11.17 -8.67
#